data_AF-A0A7W0XAD7-F1
#
_entry.id   AF-A0A7W0XAD7-F1
#
_cell.length_a   1.000
_cell.length_b   1.000
_cell.length_c   1.000
_cell.angle_alpha   90.00
_cell.angle_beta   90.00
_cell.angle_gamma   90.00
#
_symmetry.space_group_name_H-M   'P 1'
#
loop_
_entity.id
_entity.type
_entity.pdbx_description
1 polymer ?
#
loop_
_entity_poly.entity_id
_entity_poly.type
_entity_poly.pdbx_seq_one_letter_code
_entity_poly.pdbx_strand_id
1 'polypeptide(L)'
;MAHGFKVLERALPILGAGQPPERYAIDVETEFPGPGARDAFEMVTRAVTGGRYRVAPDLAGGDAPTAPEGRYFFRLGYRGRTVNLTLRDGYVSDEFIQLAQAESRTQAEEEHFTWFKHDMAAKLMGRPAEEVYDASAHL
;
A
#
# COMPACT_ATOMS: atom_id res chain seq x y z
N MET A 1 2.89 3.07 6.85
CA MET A 1 2.51 1.91 7.69
C MET A 1 1.07 1.52 7.41
N ALA A 2 0.09 2.39 7.64
CA ALA A 2 -1.34 2.09 7.47
C ALA A 2 -1.71 1.45 6.12
N HIS A 3 -1.28 2.01 4.99
CA HIS A 3 -1.51 1.43 3.66
C HIS A 3 -1.03 -0.03 3.56
N GLY A 4 0.22 -0.31 3.96
CA GLY A 4 0.77 -1.66 3.89
C GLY A 4 0.00 -2.67 4.76
N PHE A 5 -0.45 -2.27 5.95
CA PHE A 5 -1.32 -3.11 6.77
C PHE A 5 -2.67 -3.37 6.13
N LYS A 6 -3.33 -2.36 5.54
CA LYS A 6 -4.60 -2.56 4.83
C LYS A 6 -4.47 -3.43 3.58
N VAL A 7 -3.37 -3.30 2.85
CA VAL A 7 -3.05 -4.19 1.74
C VAL A 7 -2.93 -5.64 2.24
N LEU A 8 -2.19 -5.87 3.33
CA LEU A 8 -2.04 -7.22 3.90
C LEU A 8 -3.36 -7.78 4.45
N GLU A 9 -4.13 -6.97 5.19
CA GLU A 9 -5.44 -7.34 5.71
C GLU A 9 -6.38 -7.80 4.59
N ARG A 10 -6.34 -7.11 3.44
CA ARG A 10 -7.14 -7.48 2.26
C ARG A 10 -6.61 -8.71 1.53
N ALA A 11 -5.28 -8.79 1.34
CA ALA A 11 -4.65 -9.77 0.44
C ALA A 11 -4.49 -11.16 1.06
N LEU A 12 -4.09 -11.26 2.33
CA LEU A 12 -3.69 -12.53 2.94
C LEU A 12 -4.82 -13.57 2.97
N PRO A 13 -6.08 -13.22 3.32
CA PRO A 13 -7.18 -14.18 3.27
C PRO A 13 -7.46 -14.70 1.86
N ILE A 14 -7.30 -13.85 0.84
CA ILE A 14 -7.49 -14.20 -0.58
C ILE A 14 -6.41 -15.19 -1.02
N LEU A 15 -5.14 -14.84 -0.78
CA LEU A 15 -4.00 -15.68 -1.17
C LEU A 15 -4.02 -17.04 -0.49
N GLY A 16 -4.32 -17.05 0.81
CA GLY A 16 -4.35 -18.27 1.62
C GLY A 16 -5.62 -19.11 1.47
N ALA A 17 -6.60 -18.69 0.65
CA ALA A 17 -7.92 -19.33 0.54
C ALA A 17 -8.54 -19.61 1.92
N GLY A 18 -8.53 -18.59 2.79
CA GLY A 18 -9.06 -18.67 4.16
C GLY A 18 -8.12 -19.33 5.18
N GLN A 19 -6.95 -19.82 4.78
CA GLN A 19 -5.89 -20.26 5.70
C GLN A 19 -4.79 -19.18 5.82
N PRO A 20 -4.11 -19.05 6.96
CA PRO A 20 -2.97 -18.14 7.07
C PRO A 20 -1.85 -18.55 6.08
N PRO A 21 -1.44 -17.66 5.14
CA PRO A 21 -0.34 -17.96 4.24
C PRO A 21 1.01 -17.99 4.97
N GLU A 22 1.95 -18.79 4.46
CA GLU A 22 3.32 -18.82 4.97
C GLU A 22 4.05 -17.52 4.62
N ARG A 23 4.40 -16.74 5.64
CA ARG A 23 4.99 -15.40 5.47
C ARG A 23 6.22 -15.37 4.53
N TYR A 24 7.06 -16.40 4.60
CA TYR A 24 8.30 -16.50 3.82
C TYR A 24 8.09 -16.92 2.36
N ALA A 25 6.86 -17.21 1.97
CA ALA A 25 6.47 -17.54 0.60
C ALA A 25 5.63 -16.43 -0.07
N ILE A 26 5.56 -15.24 0.55
CA ILE A 26 4.82 -14.09 0.02
C ILE A 26 5.75 -13.17 -0.76
N ASP A 27 5.43 -12.90 -2.02
CA ASP A 27 6.11 -11.90 -2.84
C ASP A 27 5.31 -10.60 -2.84
N VAL A 28 6.01 -9.46 -2.90
CA VAL A 28 5.40 -8.13 -2.91
C VAL A 28 6.00 -7.31 -4.04
N GLU A 29 5.15 -6.82 -4.92
CA GLU A 29 5.52 -5.86 -5.96
C GLU A 29 4.63 -4.62 -5.84
N THR A 30 5.18 -3.43 -6.05
CA THR A 30 4.40 -2.20 -5.93
C THR A 30 4.97 -1.08 -6.78
N GLU A 31 4.11 -0.18 -7.26
CA GLU A 31 4.56 1.09 -7.82
C GLU A 31 4.84 2.15 -6.73
N PHE A 32 4.36 1.93 -5.50
CA PHE A 32 4.46 2.89 -4.41
C PHE A 32 5.75 2.66 -3.60
N PRO A 33 6.76 3.55 -3.70
CA PRO A 33 8.03 3.37 -2.99
C PRO A 33 7.97 3.82 -1.52
N GLY A 34 6.78 4.15 -0.99
CA GLY A 34 6.63 4.76 0.33
C GLY A 34 7.24 3.92 1.46
N PRO A 35 8.16 4.48 2.27
CA PRO A 35 8.94 3.72 3.26
C PRO A 35 8.04 3.07 4.32
N GLY A 36 6.97 3.75 4.73
CA GLY A 36 6.05 3.18 5.70
C GLY A 36 5.26 1.96 5.17
N ALA A 37 5.02 1.82 3.86
CA ALA A 37 4.40 0.61 3.33
C ALA A 37 5.41 -0.54 3.31
N ARG A 38 6.64 -0.26 2.86
CA ARG A 38 7.78 -1.18 2.91
C ARG A 38 8.00 -1.75 4.32
N ASP A 39 7.96 -0.92 5.36
CA ASP A 39 8.12 -1.35 6.75
C ASP A 39 7.02 -2.32 7.20
N ALA A 40 5.76 -2.06 6.83
CA ALA A 40 4.64 -2.93 7.15
C ALA A 40 4.77 -4.30 6.46
N PHE A 41 5.18 -4.32 5.18
CA PHE A 41 5.46 -5.57 4.48
C PHE A 41 6.62 -6.32 5.13
N GLU A 42 7.73 -5.65 5.45
CA GLU A 42 8.85 -6.30 6.12
C GLU A 42 8.46 -6.90 7.46
N MET A 43 7.71 -6.14 8.27
CA MET A 43 7.25 -6.57 9.59
C MET A 43 6.44 -7.87 9.52
N VAL A 44 5.56 -8.02 8.53
CA VAL A 44 4.63 -9.16 8.43
C VAL A 44 5.22 -10.30 7.60
N THR A 45 5.88 -10.03 6.48
CA THR A 45 6.25 -11.06 5.48
C THR A 45 7.74 -11.35 5.38
N ARG A 46 8.60 -10.48 5.93
CA ARG A 46 10.06 -10.52 5.71
C ARG A 46 10.44 -10.49 4.22
N ALA A 47 9.57 -9.93 3.37
CA ALA A 47 9.82 -9.89 1.93
C ALA A 47 10.98 -8.97 1.56
N VAL A 48 11.26 -7.91 2.33
CA VAL A 48 12.34 -6.98 2.01
C VAL A 48 13.69 -7.64 2.26
N THR A 49 13.93 -8.11 3.49
CA THR A 49 15.19 -8.79 3.82
C THR A 49 15.33 -10.16 3.12
N GLY A 50 14.21 -10.77 2.74
CA GLY A 50 14.16 -12.02 1.97
C GLY A 50 14.25 -11.86 0.46
N GLY A 51 14.49 -10.65 -0.08
CA GLY A 51 14.68 -10.42 -1.51
C GLY A 51 13.42 -10.63 -2.38
N ARG A 52 12.23 -10.58 -1.78
CA ARG A 52 10.91 -10.79 -2.40
C ARG A 52 10.05 -9.51 -2.44
N TYR A 53 10.66 -8.34 -2.21
CA TYR A 53 10.01 -7.03 -2.31
C TYR A 53 10.61 -6.25 -3.48
N ARG A 54 9.78 -5.84 -4.44
CA ARG A 54 10.19 -5.11 -5.63
C ARG A 54 9.37 -3.83 -5.80
N VAL A 55 10.05 -2.70 -5.95
CA VAL A 55 9.42 -1.49 -6.50
C VAL A 55 9.48 -1.60 -8.02
N ALA A 56 8.32 -1.60 -8.67
CA ALA A 56 8.16 -1.89 -10.08
C ALA A 56 7.36 -0.75 -10.73
N PRO A 57 8.00 0.14 -11.51
CA PRO A 57 7.29 1.13 -12.31
C PRO A 57 6.35 0.44 -13.32
N ASP A 58 5.25 1.11 -13.67
CA ASP A 58 4.27 0.71 -14.70
C ASP A 58 3.55 -0.64 -14.45
N LEU A 59 3.59 -1.15 -13.21
CA LEU A 59 2.96 -2.40 -12.79
C LEU A 59 1.42 -2.41 -12.93
N ALA A 60 0.77 -1.26 -12.76
CA ALA A 60 -0.67 -1.03 -12.71
C ALA A 60 -1.30 -0.69 -14.06
N GLY A 61 -0.48 -0.40 -15.10
CA GLY A 61 -0.98 -0.04 -16.43
C GLY A 61 -1.71 1.31 -16.54
N GLY A 62 -1.75 2.11 -15.47
CA GLY A 62 -2.27 3.49 -15.48
C GLY A 62 -3.57 3.76 -14.72
N ASP A 63 -4.29 2.73 -14.27
CA ASP A 63 -5.63 2.88 -13.68
C ASP A 63 -5.63 3.10 -12.15
N ALA A 64 -4.49 2.96 -11.49
CA ALA A 64 -4.39 3.12 -10.03
C ALA A 64 -4.22 4.60 -9.61
N PRO A 65 -4.76 5.02 -8.45
CA PRO A 65 -4.61 6.38 -7.96
C PRO A 65 -3.15 6.81 -7.81
N THR A 66 -2.88 8.06 -8.19
CA THR A 66 -1.56 8.68 -8.06
C THR A 66 -1.14 8.78 -6.59
N ALA A 67 0.12 8.48 -6.34
CA ALA A 67 0.77 8.74 -5.06
C ALA A 67 1.81 9.88 -5.23
N PRO A 68 2.36 10.44 -4.14
CA PRO A 68 3.45 11.41 -4.25
C PRO A 68 4.59 10.91 -5.14
N GLU A 69 4.88 9.61 -5.07
CA GLU A 69 5.74 8.88 -5.99
C GLU A 69 5.03 7.59 -6.43
N GLY A 70 4.96 7.36 -7.75
CA GLY A 70 4.30 6.20 -8.33
C GLY A 70 2.78 6.20 -8.13
N ARG A 71 2.20 5.04 -7.84
CA ARG A 71 0.76 4.84 -7.68
C ARG A 71 0.43 3.92 -6.52
N TYR A 72 -0.74 4.09 -5.92
CA TYR A 72 -1.26 3.21 -4.88
C TYR A 72 -1.74 1.86 -5.43
N PHE A 73 -0.81 1.11 -6.01
CA PHE A 73 -0.99 -0.23 -6.54
C PHE A 73 -0.02 -1.22 -5.91
N PHE A 74 -0.53 -2.38 -5.55
CA PHE A 74 0.25 -3.46 -4.94
C PHE A 74 -0.14 -4.79 -5.57
N ARG A 75 0.84 -5.65 -5.84
CA ARG A 75 0.64 -7.04 -6.24
C ARG A 75 1.30 -7.93 -5.21
N LEU A 76 0.51 -8.82 -4.61
CA LEU A 76 1.03 -9.82 -3.70
C LEU A 76 0.92 -11.22 -4.33
N GLY A 77 1.97 -12.02 -4.19
CA GLY A 77 2.05 -13.38 -4.70
C GLY A 77 2.17 -14.41 -3.58
N TYR A 78 1.61 -15.60 -3.77
CA TYR A 78 1.77 -16.76 -2.89
C TYR A 78 1.52 -18.07 -3.65
N ARG A 79 2.55 -18.92 -3.79
CA ARG A 79 2.45 -20.28 -4.39
C ARG A 79 1.65 -20.33 -5.70
N GLY A 80 1.99 -19.44 -6.63
CA GLY A 80 1.36 -19.35 -7.96
C GLY A 80 0.08 -18.52 -8.02
N ARG A 81 -0.50 -18.14 -6.88
CA ARG A 81 -1.63 -17.20 -6.80
C ARG A 81 -1.12 -15.78 -6.71
N THR A 82 -1.87 -14.86 -7.29
CA THR A 82 -1.60 -13.43 -7.15
C THR A 82 -2.87 -12.66 -6.86
N VAL A 83 -2.72 -11.54 -6.15
CA VAL A 83 -3.78 -10.56 -5.94
C VAL A 83 -3.23 -9.17 -6.21
N ASN A 84 -3.93 -8.44 -7.09
CA ASN A 84 -3.69 -7.03 -7.36
C ASN A 84 -4.61 -6.20 -6.47
N LEU A 85 -4.06 -5.16 -5.86
CA LEU A 85 -4.78 -4.25 -4.97
C LEU A 85 -4.61 -2.81 -5.42
N THR A 86 -5.74 -2.12 -5.57
CA THR A 86 -5.81 -0.71 -5.95
C THR A 86 -6.53 0.06 -4.85
N LEU A 87 -5.94 1.17 -4.41
CA LEU A 87 -6.59 2.03 -3.42
C LEU A 87 -7.88 2.60 -4.01
N ARG A 88 -8.94 2.66 -3.20
CA ARG A 88 -10.20 3.32 -3.57
C ARG A 88 -10.09 4.84 -3.43
N ASP A 89 -10.99 5.55 -4.10
CA ASP A 89 -11.06 7.01 -4.02
C ASP A 89 -11.39 7.50 -2.59
N GLY A 90 -10.99 8.74 -2.29
CA GLY A 90 -11.35 9.44 -1.05
C GLY A 90 -10.42 9.20 0.14
N TYR A 91 -9.37 8.38 0.00
CA TYR A 91 -8.38 8.15 1.06
C TYR A 91 -7.15 9.05 0.97
N VAL A 92 -6.86 9.59 -0.21
CA VAL A 92 -5.73 10.49 -0.47
C VAL A 92 -6.24 11.67 -1.28
N SER A 93 -5.95 12.89 -0.83
CA SER A 93 -6.33 14.13 -1.52
C SER A 93 -5.19 14.66 -2.38
N ASP A 94 -5.54 15.44 -3.41
CA ASP A 94 -4.56 16.14 -4.25
C ASP A 94 -3.68 17.09 -3.43
N GLU A 95 -4.25 17.75 -2.41
CA GLU A 95 -3.51 18.62 -1.50
C GLU A 95 -2.44 17.85 -0.72
N PHE A 96 -2.75 16.63 -0.26
CA PHE A 96 -1.75 15.79 0.39
C PHE A 96 -0.60 15.44 -0.57
N ILE A 97 -0.92 15.13 -1.82
CA ILE A 97 0.08 14.80 -2.85
C ILE A 97 0.97 16.02 -3.12
N GLN A 98 0.38 17.20 -3.30
CA GLN A 98 1.11 18.44 -3.54
C GLN A 98 2.05 18.77 -2.37
N LEU A 99 1.57 18.69 -1.13
CA LEU A 99 2.42 18.92 0.06
C LEU A 99 3.53 17.87 0.19
N ALA A 100 3.25 16.61 -0.15
CA ALA A 100 4.25 15.55 -0.11
C ALA A 100 5.35 15.73 -1.17
N GLN A 101 5.02 16.32 -2.32
CA GLN A 101 5.95 16.57 -3.43
C GLN A 101 6.70 17.91 -3.31
N ALA A 102 6.28 18.80 -2.42
CA ALA A 102 6.90 20.10 -2.25
C ALA A 102 8.37 19.96 -1.81
N GLU A 103 9.28 20.61 -2.53
CA GLU A 103 10.73 20.63 -2.22
C GLU A 103 11.02 21.21 -0.83
N SER A 104 10.19 22.14 -0.38
CA SER A 104 10.20 22.69 0.97
C SER A 104 8.79 23.05 1.40
N ARG A 105 8.55 23.04 2.72
CA ARG A 105 7.29 23.41 3.34
C ARG A 105 7.57 24.41 4.45
N THR A 106 6.72 25.42 4.57
CA THR A 106 6.68 26.32 5.73
C THR A 106 6.31 25.54 6.99
N GLN A 107 6.52 26.14 8.17
CA GLN A 107 6.12 25.50 9.43
C GLN A 107 4.62 25.16 9.47
N ALA A 108 3.76 26.06 8.99
CA ALA A 108 2.31 25.81 8.94
C ALA A 108 1.96 24.64 8.01
N GLU A 109 2.63 24.53 6.86
CA GLU A 109 2.46 23.40 5.93
C GLU A 109 3.00 22.09 6.50
N GLU A 110 4.10 22.11 7.26
CA GLU A 110 4.62 20.93 7.97
C GLU A 110 3.64 20.44 9.04
N GLU A 111 3.06 21.36 9.83
CA GLU A 111 2.03 21.05 10.82
C GLU A 111 0.78 20.47 10.13
N HIS A 112 0.35 21.08 9.03
CA HIS A 112 -0.79 20.60 8.26
C HIS A 112 -0.54 19.23 7.61
N PHE A 113 0.63 19.02 7.02
CA PHE A 113 1.02 17.73 6.44
C PHE A 113 1.14 16.64 7.50
N THR A 114 1.64 16.98 8.69
CA THR A 114 1.66 16.06 9.82
C THR A 114 0.25 15.66 10.22
N TRP A 115 -0.66 16.63 10.32
CA TRP A 115 -2.08 16.36 10.54
C TRP A 115 -2.67 15.45 9.46
N PHE A 116 -2.42 15.72 8.18
CA PHE A 116 -2.90 14.87 7.09
C PHE A 116 -2.42 13.43 7.21
N LYS A 117 -1.15 13.19 7.55
CA LYS A 117 -0.63 11.84 7.76
C LYS A 117 -1.39 11.11 8.87
N HIS A 118 -1.70 11.80 9.96
CA HIS A 118 -2.46 11.24 11.08
C HIS A 118 -3.92 10.97 10.71
N ASP A 119 -4.60 11.93 10.08
CA ASP A 119 -5.99 11.79 9.64
C ASP A 119 -6.15 10.65 8.62
N MET A 120 -5.28 10.60 7.61
CA MET A 120 -5.25 9.51 6.63
C MET A 120 -5.02 8.16 7.31
N ALA A 121 -4.04 8.05 8.22
CA ALA A 121 -3.79 6.82 8.94
C ALA A 121 -5.02 6.38 9.77
N ALA A 122 -5.68 7.32 10.47
CA ALA A 122 -6.88 7.03 11.24
C ALA A 122 -8.04 6.56 10.36
N LYS A 123 -8.31 7.25 9.24
CA LYS A 123 -9.34 6.88 8.26
C LYS A 123 -9.12 5.50 7.69
N LEU A 124 -7.89 5.20 7.26
CA LEU A 124 -7.52 3.88 6.75
C LEU A 124 -7.75 2.82 7.83
N MET A 125 -7.17 2.99 9.02
CA MET A 125 -7.22 1.99 10.08
C MET A 125 -8.64 1.75 10.64
N GLY A 126 -9.51 2.76 10.60
CA GLY A 126 -10.90 2.68 11.06
C GLY A 126 -11.89 2.00 10.11
N ARG A 127 -11.44 1.54 8.93
CA ARG A 127 -12.30 0.94 7.89
C ARG A 127 -11.93 -0.53 7.63
N PRO A 128 -12.88 -1.42 7.32
CA PRO A 128 -12.55 -2.74 6.79
C PRO A 128 -11.68 -2.63 5.53
N ALA A 129 -10.69 -3.51 5.35
CA ALA A 129 -9.77 -3.38 4.23
C ALA A 129 -10.43 -3.47 2.83
N GLU A 130 -11.56 -4.17 2.70
CA GLU A 130 -12.37 -4.19 1.47
C GLU A 130 -13.09 -2.87 1.14
N GLU A 131 -13.25 -1.98 2.11
CA GLU A 131 -13.73 -0.60 1.88
C GLU A 131 -12.58 0.33 1.47
N VAL A 132 -11.33 -0.10 1.64
CA VAL A 132 -10.12 0.70 1.36
C VAL A 132 -9.45 0.29 0.05
N TYR A 133 -9.34 -1.00 -0.21
CA TYR A 133 -8.67 -1.56 -1.39
C TYR A 133 -9.58 -2.49 -2.18
N ASP A 134 -9.73 -2.21 -3.46
CA ASP A 134 -10.23 -3.18 -4.43
C ASP A 134 -9.20 -4.28 -4.65
N ALA A 135 -9.69 -5.51 -4.86
CA ALA A 135 -8.84 -6.68 -5.05
C ALA A 135 -9.27 -7.47 -6.29
N SER A 136 -8.30 -7.78 -7.15
CA SER A 136 -8.47 -8.67 -8.31
C SER A 136 -7.52 -9.85 -8.17
N ALA A 137 -8.07 -11.05 -8.06
CA ALA A 137 -7.30 -12.28 -7.86
C ALA A 137 -7.08 -13.02 -9.18
N HIS A 138 -5.87 -13.57 -9.34
CA HIS A 138 -5.54 -14.51 -10.40
C HIS A 138 -5.07 -15.80 -9.72
N LEU A 139 -5.91 -16.83 -9.80
CA LEU A 139 -5.81 -18.09 -9.05
C LEU A 139 -5.35 -19.26 -9.93
#